data_AF-A0A6J4JTX7-F1
#
_entry.id   AF-A0A6J4JTX7-F1
#
_cell.length_a   1.000
_cell.length_b   1.000
_cell.length_c   1.000
_cell.angle_alpha   90.00
_cell.angle_beta   90.00
_cell.angle_gamma   90.00
#
_symmetry.space_group_name_H-M   'P 1'
#
loop_
_entity.id
_entity.type
_entity.pdbx_description
1 polymer ?
#
loop_
_entity_poly.entity_id
_entity_poly.type
_entity_poly.pdbx_seq_one_letter_code
_entity_poly.pdbx_strand_id
1 'polypeptide(L)'
;MDRSDLGLLEALQGGHPEALEQFYVAHRWPFLRWSEKVFGLSYEEAVDIYQDAIMIVYEKITSRKLTVLESSLKTYLFAVSKNLILKSLRRREVTQAALVEREKLSPHEEAEEQAELRRETVRTIVAGLPDPCKSILQLYYYQQLPLRTIAEQLGYKSEDVAKVQKNRCMKSLRNTMLYLLNRDE
;
A
#
# COMPACT_ATOMS: atom_id res chain seq x y z
N MET A 1 9.63 -18.28 -9.43
CA MET A 1 8.46 -18.11 -10.32
C MET A 1 7.78 -19.46 -10.44
N ASP A 2 6.46 -19.55 -10.22
CA ASP A 2 5.73 -20.81 -10.33
C ASP A 2 5.54 -21.23 -11.80
N ARG A 3 5.35 -22.53 -12.06
CA ARG A 3 5.15 -23.09 -13.41
C ARG A 3 3.89 -22.53 -14.09
N SER A 4 2.89 -22.14 -13.29
CA SER A 4 1.66 -21.48 -13.73
C SER A 4 1.90 -20.04 -14.23
N ASP A 5 2.74 -19.28 -13.52
CA ASP A 5 3.09 -17.89 -13.88
C ASP A 5 3.91 -17.83 -15.18
N LEU A 6 4.77 -18.82 -15.43
CA LEU A 6 5.53 -18.92 -16.68
C LEU A 6 4.62 -19.12 -17.90
N GLY A 7 3.65 -20.04 -17.81
CA GLY A 7 2.69 -20.27 -18.89
C GLY A 7 1.78 -19.06 -19.12
N LEU A 8 1.38 -18.36 -18.07
CA LEU A 8 0.62 -17.11 -18.19
C LEU A 8 1.44 -16.01 -18.86
N LEU A 9 2.73 -15.89 -18.51
CA LEU A 9 3.63 -14.92 -19.12
C LEU A 9 3.83 -15.17 -20.61
N GLU A 10 4.06 -16.42 -21.00
CA GLU A 10 4.16 -16.84 -22.41
C GLU A 10 2.87 -16.54 -23.18
N ALA A 11 1.71 -16.86 -22.60
CA ALA A 11 0.41 -16.57 -23.21
C ALA A 11 0.18 -15.06 -23.40
N LEU A 12 0.54 -14.25 -22.42
CA LEU A 12 0.45 -12.79 -22.52
C LEU A 12 1.44 -12.21 -23.54
N GLN A 13 2.66 -12.77 -23.65
CA GLN A 13 3.63 -12.39 -24.68
C GLN A 13 3.17 -12.79 -26.09
N GLY A 14 2.45 -13.90 -26.22
CA GLY A 14 1.83 -14.35 -27.47
C GLY A 14 0.63 -13.52 -27.90
N GLY A 15 0.17 -12.58 -27.07
CA GLY A 15 -0.95 -11.69 -27.37
C GLY A 15 -2.32 -12.35 -27.22
N HIS A 16 -2.44 -13.45 -26.47
CA HIS A 16 -3.70 -14.16 -26.25
C HIS A 16 -4.64 -13.33 -25.34
N PRO A 17 -5.77 -12.79 -25.86
CA PRO A 17 -6.65 -11.91 -25.09
C PRO A 17 -7.26 -12.59 -23.85
N GLU A 18 -7.51 -13.89 -23.93
CA GLU A 18 -8.11 -14.70 -22.87
C GLU A 18 -7.18 -14.79 -21.66
N ALA A 19 -5.86 -14.80 -21.88
CA ALA A 19 -4.87 -14.81 -20.80
C ALA A 19 -4.89 -13.49 -20.01
N LEU A 20 -5.06 -12.36 -20.71
CA LEU A 20 -5.18 -11.04 -20.09
C LEU A 20 -6.48 -10.93 -19.29
N GLU A 21 -7.59 -11.40 -19.85
CA GLU A 21 -8.89 -11.40 -19.16
C GLU A 21 -8.85 -12.25 -17.89
N GLN A 22 -8.31 -13.48 -17.96
CA GLN A 22 -8.17 -14.35 -16.79
C GLN A 22 -7.28 -13.71 -15.72
N PHE A 23 -6.15 -13.11 -16.12
CA PHE A 23 -5.26 -12.41 -15.20
C PHE A 23 -5.97 -11.21 -14.55
N TYR A 24 -6.73 -10.44 -15.33
CA TYR A 24 -7.52 -9.32 -14.84
C TYR A 24 -8.56 -9.75 -13.81
N VAL A 25 -9.39 -10.74 -14.13
CA VAL A 25 -10.50 -11.18 -13.25
C VAL A 25 -9.97 -11.81 -11.97
N ALA A 26 -8.94 -12.65 -12.06
CA ALA A 26 -8.37 -13.37 -10.91
C ALA A 26 -7.78 -12.43 -9.84
N HIS A 27 -7.29 -11.25 -10.25
CA HIS A 27 -6.59 -10.32 -9.36
C HIS A 27 -7.41 -9.10 -8.96
N ARG A 28 -8.54 -8.82 -9.63
CA ARG A 28 -9.37 -7.63 -9.40
C ARG A 28 -9.88 -7.54 -7.97
N TRP A 29 -10.63 -8.54 -7.52
CA TRP A 29 -11.19 -8.54 -6.15
C TRP A 29 -10.13 -8.54 -5.05
N PRO A 30 -9.07 -9.36 -5.13
CA PRO A 30 -7.94 -9.27 -4.21
C PRO A 30 -7.30 -7.88 -4.18
N PHE A 31 -7.17 -7.22 -5.33
CA PHE A 31 -6.59 -5.88 -5.44
C PHE A 31 -7.49 -4.84 -4.76
N LEU A 32 -8.77 -4.78 -5.11
CA LEU A 32 -9.71 -3.79 -4.56
C LEU A 32 -9.77 -3.83 -3.04
N ARG A 33 -9.88 -5.04 -2.46
CA ARG A 33 -9.86 -5.23 -1.00
C ARG A 33 -8.54 -4.80 -0.37
N TRP A 34 -7.43 -5.07 -1.06
CA TRP A 34 -6.11 -4.68 -0.56
C TRP A 34 -5.92 -3.16 -0.62
N SER A 35 -6.32 -2.50 -1.70
CA SER A 35 -6.16 -1.06 -1.85
C SER A 35 -7.03 -0.27 -0.88
N GLU A 36 -8.27 -0.69 -0.69
CA GLU A 36 -9.18 -0.13 0.32
C GLU A 36 -8.59 -0.30 1.73
N LYS A 37 -8.23 -1.53 2.11
CA LYS A 37 -7.74 -1.81 3.46
C LYS A 37 -6.39 -1.16 3.80
N VAL A 38 -5.50 -1.03 2.83
CA VAL A 38 -4.11 -0.60 3.07
C VAL A 38 -3.94 0.91 2.87
N PHE A 39 -4.71 1.51 1.97
CA PHE A 39 -4.54 2.90 1.56
C PHE A 39 -5.84 3.73 1.64
N GLY A 40 -6.98 3.12 1.97
CA GLY A 40 -8.25 3.82 2.14
C GLY A 40 -8.82 4.38 0.85
N LEU A 41 -8.49 3.79 -0.31
CA LEU A 41 -9.03 4.24 -1.60
C LEU A 41 -10.53 3.98 -1.67
N SER A 42 -11.25 4.88 -2.33
CA SER A 42 -12.61 4.60 -2.76
C SER A 42 -12.62 3.45 -3.78
N TYR A 43 -13.80 2.85 -3.96
CA TYR A 43 -13.98 1.81 -4.97
C TYR A 43 -13.62 2.30 -6.37
N GLU A 44 -14.04 3.51 -6.74
CA GLU A 44 -13.76 4.12 -8.04
C GLU A 44 -12.26 4.37 -8.26
N GLU A 45 -11.59 5.00 -7.29
CA GLU A 45 -10.14 5.24 -7.35
C GLU A 45 -9.35 3.93 -7.48
N ALA A 46 -9.79 2.89 -6.76
CA ALA A 46 -9.16 1.59 -6.82
C ALA A 46 -9.38 0.93 -8.20
N VAL A 47 -10.58 1.03 -8.78
CA VAL A 47 -10.85 0.48 -10.12
C VAL A 47 -9.99 1.15 -11.18
N ASP A 48 -9.87 2.48 -11.16
CA ASP A 48 -9.08 3.22 -12.14
C ASP A 48 -7.60 2.84 -12.06
N ILE A 49 -7.04 2.83 -10.86
CA ILE A 49 -5.65 2.42 -10.65
C ILE A 49 -5.41 0.97 -11.05
N TYR A 50 -6.40 0.09 -10.85
CA TYR A 50 -6.28 -1.30 -11.25
C TYR A 50 -6.18 -1.44 -12.76
N GLN A 51 -7.02 -0.70 -13.51
CA GLN A 51 -7.00 -0.68 -14.96
C GLN A 51 -5.65 -0.18 -15.48
N ASP A 52 -5.17 0.96 -14.97
CA ASP A 52 -3.86 1.51 -15.32
C ASP A 52 -2.71 0.52 -15.05
N ALA A 53 -2.75 -0.13 -13.88
CA ALA A 53 -1.72 -1.10 -13.51
C ALA A 53 -1.71 -2.31 -14.45
N ILE A 54 -2.88 -2.84 -14.81
CA ILE A 54 -3.00 -3.95 -15.75
C ILE A 54 -2.44 -3.56 -17.11
N MET A 55 -2.76 -2.37 -17.62
CA MET A 55 -2.24 -1.89 -18.91
C MET A 55 -0.72 -1.76 -18.90
N ILE A 56 -0.15 -1.17 -17.85
CA ILE A 56 1.31 -1.05 -17.70
C ILE A 56 1.98 -2.42 -17.64
N VAL A 57 1.39 -3.37 -16.90
CA VAL A 57 1.93 -4.74 -16.80
C VAL A 57 1.88 -5.41 -18.17
N TYR A 58 0.75 -5.33 -18.88
CA TYR A 58 0.58 -5.90 -20.20
C TYR A 58 1.58 -5.34 -21.22
N GLU A 59 1.73 -4.02 -21.31
CA GLU A 59 2.71 -3.37 -22.19
C GLU A 59 4.14 -3.80 -21.90
N LYS A 60 4.51 -3.96 -20.63
CA LYS A 60 5.86 -4.40 -20.26
C LYS A 60 6.13 -5.87 -20.60
N ILE A 61 5.09 -6.71 -20.54
CA ILE A 61 5.18 -8.11 -20.95
C ILE A 61 5.29 -8.21 -22.47
N THR A 62 4.41 -7.55 -23.22
CA THR A 62 4.37 -7.61 -24.69
C THR A 62 5.58 -6.94 -25.34
N SER A 63 6.13 -5.88 -24.73
CA SER A 63 7.40 -5.27 -25.18
C SER A 63 8.65 -6.11 -24.87
N ARG A 64 8.49 -7.32 -24.31
CA ARG A 64 9.57 -8.23 -23.89
C ARG A 64 10.60 -7.56 -22.96
N LYS A 65 10.20 -6.51 -22.23
CA LYS A 65 11.00 -5.88 -21.18
C LYS A 65 10.91 -6.64 -19.86
N LEU A 66 9.94 -7.55 -19.75
CA LEU A 66 9.80 -8.54 -18.70
C LEU A 66 10.19 -9.92 -19.25
N THR A 67 11.47 -10.27 -19.14
CA THR A 67 11.99 -11.59 -19.51
C THR A 67 12.31 -12.46 -18.30
N VAL A 68 12.63 -11.85 -17.16
CA VAL A 68 12.91 -12.54 -15.90
C VAL A 68 12.23 -11.78 -14.76
N LEU A 69 11.41 -12.49 -14.00
CA LEU A 69 10.79 -11.98 -12.78
C LEU A 69 11.29 -12.81 -11.59
N GLU A 70 11.87 -12.13 -10.60
CA GLU A 70 12.25 -12.75 -9.33
C GLU A 70 11.03 -13.03 -8.43
N SER A 71 9.86 -12.49 -8.79
CA SER A 71 8.59 -12.62 -8.06
C SER A 71 7.47 -13.17 -8.95
N SER A 72 6.31 -13.49 -8.37
CA SER A 72 5.13 -13.83 -9.18
C SER A 72 4.61 -12.62 -9.97
N LEU A 73 3.87 -12.89 -11.05
CA LEU A 73 3.18 -11.87 -11.85
C LEU A 73 2.20 -11.04 -11.00
N LYS A 74 1.52 -11.71 -10.06
CA LYS A 74 0.67 -11.06 -9.05
C LYS A 74 1.43 -10.05 -8.20
N THR A 75 2.58 -10.45 -7.66
CA THR A 75 3.41 -9.56 -6.84
C THR A 75 3.89 -8.37 -7.66
N TYR A 76 4.24 -8.58 -8.91
CA TYR A 76 4.63 -7.52 -9.83
C TYR A 76 3.47 -6.53 -10.08
N LEU A 77 2.27 -7.03 -10.37
CA LEU A 77 1.06 -6.22 -10.55
C LEU A 77 0.82 -5.33 -9.32
N PHE A 78 0.84 -5.91 -8.12
CA PHE A 78 0.61 -5.16 -6.88
C PHE A 78 1.71 -4.13 -6.60
N ALA A 79 2.95 -4.39 -7.02
CA ALA A 79 4.03 -3.42 -6.92
C ALA A 79 3.84 -2.23 -7.87
N VAL A 80 3.41 -2.48 -9.11
CA VAL A 80 3.05 -1.43 -10.08
C VAL A 80 1.89 -0.60 -9.54
N SER A 81 0.81 -1.24 -9.10
CA SER A 81 -0.35 -0.53 -8.55
C SER A 81 0.02 0.29 -7.31
N LYS A 82 0.86 -0.23 -6.41
CA LYS A 82 1.34 0.53 -5.24
C LYS A 82 2.01 1.85 -5.65
N ASN A 83 2.84 1.82 -6.69
CA ASN A 83 3.51 3.02 -7.17
C ASN A 83 2.51 4.05 -7.74
N LEU A 84 1.48 3.59 -8.46
CA LEU A 84 0.39 4.44 -8.94
C LEU A 84 -0.41 5.06 -7.79
N ILE A 85 -0.77 4.27 -6.78
CA ILE A 85 -1.45 4.75 -5.57
C ILE A 85 -0.62 5.83 -4.89
N LEU A 86 0.66 5.57 -4.62
CA LEU A 86 1.53 6.55 -3.95
C LEU A 86 1.74 7.82 -4.77
N LYS A 87 1.71 7.73 -6.11
CA LYS A 87 1.77 8.88 -7.01
C LYS A 87 0.46 9.69 -6.96
N SER A 88 -0.69 9.01 -6.93
CA SER A 88 -2.01 9.64 -6.79
C SER A 88 -2.15 10.36 -5.45
N LEU A 89 -1.80 9.69 -4.35
CA LEU A 89 -1.85 10.28 -3.00
C LEU A 89 -0.92 11.48 -2.85
N ARG A 90 0.31 11.41 -3.38
CA ARG A 90 1.21 12.58 -3.38
C ARG A 90 0.65 13.76 -4.18
N ARG A 91 -0.02 13.49 -5.31
CA ARG A 91 -0.72 14.55 -6.06
C ARG A 91 -1.85 15.13 -5.26
N ARG A 92 -2.62 14.31 -4.54
CA ARG A 92 -3.67 14.77 -3.64
C ARG A 92 -3.12 15.64 -2.52
N GLU A 93 -2.00 15.29 -1.90
CA GLU A 93 -1.34 16.11 -0.88
C GLU A 93 -0.86 17.45 -1.44
N VAL A 94 -0.27 17.47 -2.64
CA VAL A 94 0.17 18.71 -3.31
C VAL A 94 -1.02 19.58 -3.71
N THR A 95 -2.08 18.98 -4.26
CA THR A 95 -3.31 19.69 -4.61
C THR A 95 -4.02 20.20 -3.35
N GLN A 96 -4.08 19.42 -2.28
CA GLN A 96 -4.61 19.86 -0.98
C GLN A 96 -3.76 20.98 -0.39
N ALA A 97 -2.44 20.92 -0.45
CA ALA A 97 -1.57 22.02 -0.01
C ALA A 97 -1.81 23.31 -0.83
N ALA A 98 -2.00 23.18 -2.16
CA ALA A 98 -2.33 24.30 -3.03
C ALA A 98 -3.77 24.83 -2.83
N LEU A 99 -4.70 23.97 -2.42
CA LEU A 99 -6.08 24.34 -2.07
C LEU A 99 -6.14 24.99 -0.69
N VAL A 100 -5.38 24.52 0.30
CA VAL A 100 -5.24 25.13 1.65
C VAL A 100 -4.68 26.55 1.57
N GLU A 101 -3.80 26.84 0.59
CA GLU A 101 -3.35 28.21 0.33
C GLU A 101 -4.45 29.10 -0.28
N ARG A 102 -5.45 28.50 -0.94
CA ARG A 102 -6.59 29.17 -1.57
C ARG A 102 -7.84 29.25 -0.68
N GLU A 103 -7.96 28.34 0.30
CA GLU A 103 -9.10 28.18 1.24
C GLU A 103 -8.92 28.94 2.57
N LYS A 104 -7.93 29.84 2.71
CA LYS A 104 -7.90 30.86 3.79
C LYS A 104 -9.07 31.87 3.73
N LEU A 105 -10.10 31.59 2.93
CA LEU A 105 -11.37 32.29 2.82
C LEU A 105 -12.51 31.26 3.00
N SER A 106 -13.01 31.16 4.23
CA SER A 106 -14.23 30.45 4.70
C SER A 106 -14.05 29.04 5.30
N PRO A 107 -14.74 28.68 6.41
CA PRO A 107 -14.47 27.46 7.18
C PRO A 107 -15.40 26.30 6.83
N HIS A 108 -14.88 25.07 6.87
CA HIS A 108 -15.66 23.83 6.88
C HIS A 108 -15.13 22.91 7.99
N GLU A 109 -15.68 23.04 9.20
CA GLU A 109 -15.09 22.49 10.45
C GLU A 109 -15.50 21.03 10.76
N GLU A 110 -16.52 20.46 10.11
CA GLU A 110 -17.09 19.16 10.52
C GLU A 110 -16.29 17.92 10.04
N ALA A 111 -15.51 18.01 8.96
CA ALA A 111 -14.74 16.88 8.43
C ALA A 111 -13.39 16.67 9.13
N GLU A 112 -12.88 17.71 9.79
CA GLU A 112 -11.56 17.72 10.43
C GLU A 112 -11.61 17.07 11.82
N GLU A 113 -12.71 17.21 12.54
CA GLU A 113 -12.90 16.66 13.89
C GLU A 113 -12.95 15.12 13.90
N GLN A 114 -13.66 14.49 12.96
CA GLN A 114 -13.68 13.01 12.87
C GLN A 114 -12.33 12.43 12.40
N ALA A 115 -11.58 13.16 11.58
CA ALA A 115 -10.26 12.75 11.15
C ALA A 115 -9.25 12.85 12.31
N GLU A 116 -9.36 13.89 13.14
CA GLU A 116 -8.48 14.07 14.30
C GLU A 116 -8.77 13.04 15.39
N LEU A 117 -10.03 12.72 15.67
CA LEU A 117 -10.42 11.68 16.64
C LEU A 117 -9.87 10.29 16.26
N ARG A 118 -9.87 9.97 14.95
CA ARG A 118 -9.27 8.73 14.43
C ARG A 118 -7.74 8.74 14.55
N ARG A 119 -7.10 9.89 14.32
CA ARG A 119 -5.65 10.07 14.49
C ARG A 119 -5.23 9.93 15.95
N GLU A 120 -5.98 10.49 16.88
CA GLU A 120 -5.73 10.34 18.33
C GLU A 120 -5.89 8.90 18.80
N THR A 121 -6.94 8.21 18.34
CA THR A 121 -7.14 6.79 18.66
C THR A 121 -5.94 5.95 18.21
N VAL A 122 -5.45 6.15 16.98
CA VAL A 122 -4.26 5.43 16.48
C VAL A 122 -3.00 5.82 17.26
N ARG A 123 -2.82 7.10 17.61
CA ARG A 123 -1.68 7.56 18.44
C ARG A 123 -1.66 6.85 19.80
N THR A 124 -2.80 6.75 20.47
CA THR A 124 -2.92 6.08 21.77
C THR A 124 -2.57 4.60 21.69
N ILE A 125 -3.07 3.91 20.66
CA ILE A 125 -2.79 2.48 20.46
C ILE A 125 -1.30 2.26 20.16
N VAL A 126 -0.68 3.08 19.31
CA VAL A 126 0.76 2.99 19.01
C VAL A 126 1.61 3.33 20.23
N ALA A 127 1.20 4.30 21.06
CA ALA A 127 1.89 4.67 22.28
C ALA A 127 1.92 3.56 23.34
N GLY A 128 0.91 2.70 23.35
CA GLY A 128 0.78 1.54 24.23
C GLY A 128 1.46 0.26 23.74
N LEU A 129 2.09 0.26 22.55
CA LEU A 129 2.85 -0.89 22.08
C LEU A 129 4.15 -1.06 22.88
N PRO A 130 4.56 -2.30 23.19
CA PRO A 130 5.87 -2.56 23.76
C PRO A 130 6.97 -2.32 22.72
N ASP A 131 8.15 -1.91 23.19
CA ASP A 131 9.34 -1.88 22.36
C ASP A 131 9.77 -3.31 21.98
N PRO A 132 10.33 -3.49 20.76
CA PRO A 132 10.76 -2.45 19.82
C PRO A 132 9.68 -2.00 18.81
N CYS A 133 8.43 -2.44 18.97
CA CYS A 133 7.36 -2.18 17.99
C CYS A 133 6.85 -0.74 18.01
N LYS A 134 6.80 -0.11 19.18
CA LYS A 134 6.49 1.32 19.29
C LYS A 134 7.52 2.16 18.53
N SER A 135 8.81 2.01 18.88
CA SER A 135 9.89 2.81 18.30
C SER A 135 9.99 2.65 16.78
N ILE A 136 9.94 1.43 16.25
CA ILE A 136 10.08 1.21 14.80
C ILE A 136 8.90 1.79 13.99
N LEU A 137 7.69 1.76 14.55
CA LEU A 137 6.51 2.32 13.90
C LEU A 137 6.47 3.85 14.02
N GLN A 138 6.93 4.41 15.14
CA GLN A 138 7.06 5.85 15.33
C GLN A 138 8.06 6.46 14.35
N LEU A 139 9.28 5.91 14.28
CA LEU A 139 10.33 6.40 13.40
C LEU A 139 9.92 6.28 11.91
N TYR A 140 9.23 5.21 11.54
CA TYR A 140 8.85 4.98 10.16
C TYR A 140 7.63 5.79 9.71
N TYR A 141 6.56 5.83 10.50
CA TYR A 141 5.29 6.45 10.07
C TYR A 141 5.13 7.91 10.50
N TYR A 142 5.72 8.32 11.62
CA TYR A 142 5.61 9.71 12.11
C TYR A 142 6.81 10.54 11.70
N GLN A 143 8.03 10.00 11.85
CA GLN A 143 9.25 10.72 11.49
C GLN A 143 9.69 10.46 10.04
N GLN A 144 8.99 9.59 9.31
CA GLN A 144 9.25 9.23 7.92
C GLN A 144 10.71 8.84 7.61
N LEU A 145 11.40 8.24 8.58
CA LEU A 145 12.80 7.86 8.40
C LEU A 145 12.94 6.65 7.47
N PRO A 146 13.97 6.60 6.60
CA PRO A 146 14.24 5.44 5.78
C PRO A 146 14.66 4.24 6.66
N LEU A 147 14.29 3.03 6.25
CA LEU A 147 14.50 1.81 7.04
C LEU A 147 15.98 1.55 7.38
N ARG A 148 16.90 2.00 6.53
CA ARG A 148 18.33 1.99 6.81
C ARG A 148 18.70 2.81 8.05
N THR A 149 18.23 4.06 8.13
CA THR A 149 18.46 4.94 9.29
C THR A 149 17.78 4.41 10.54
N ILE A 150 16.59 3.81 10.40
CA ILE A 150 15.89 3.14 11.50
C ILE A 150 16.67 1.91 11.99
N ALA A 151 17.27 1.15 11.06
CA ALA A 151 18.13 0.01 11.41
C ALA A 151 19.33 0.44 12.25
N GLU A 152 19.99 1.53 11.85
CA GLU A 152 21.12 2.11 12.57
C GLU A 152 20.69 2.63 13.96
N GLN A 153 19.58 3.37 14.05
CA GLN A 153 19.08 3.94 15.32
C GLN A 153 18.60 2.89 16.32
N LEU A 154 17.99 1.81 15.85
CA LEU A 154 17.44 0.75 16.71
C LEU A 154 18.39 -0.46 16.85
N GLY A 155 19.60 -0.38 16.30
CA GLY A 155 20.61 -1.44 16.42
C GLY A 155 20.29 -2.72 15.65
N TYR A 156 19.50 -2.65 14.57
CA TYR A 156 19.26 -3.79 13.70
C TYR A 156 20.44 -4.05 12.77
N LYS A 157 20.72 -5.34 12.52
CA LYS A 157 21.86 -5.79 11.71
C LYS A 157 21.81 -5.34 10.24
N SER A 158 20.62 -5.07 9.71
CA SER A 158 20.44 -4.58 8.34
C SER A 158 19.07 -3.93 8.14
N GLU A 159 18.93 -3.19 7.03
CA GLU A 159 17.65 -2.64 6.58
C GLU A 159 16.57 -3.72 6.40
N ASP A 160 16.94 -4.89 5.91
CA ASP A 160 16.01 -6.02 5.74
C ASP A 160 15.49 -6.55 7.08
N VAL A 161 16.33 -6.58 8.12
CA VAL A 161 15.91 -6.96 9.47
C VAL A 161 14.92 -5.93 10.03
N ALA A 162 15.19 -4.63 9.84
CA ALA A 162 14.25 -3.57 10.22
C ALA A 162 12.93 -3.66 9.45
N LYS A 163 12.98 -3.98 8.14
CA LYS A 163 11.79 -4.18 7.30
C LYS A 163 10.93 -5.35 7.78
N VAL A 164 11.54 -6.50 8.06
CA VAL A 164 10.85 -7.69 8.58
C VAL A 164 10.25 -7.38 9.95
N GLN A 165 11.00 -6.74 10.84
CA GLN A 165 10.54 -6.38 12.18
C GLN A 165 9.37 -5.38 12.12
N LYS A 166 9.45 -4.35 11.27
CA LYS A 166 8.35 -3.40 11.05
C LYS A 166 7.08 -4.13 10.58
N ASN A 167 7.21 -5.07 9.65
CA ASN A 167 6.07 -5.85 9.15
C ASN A 167 5.44 -6.73 10.24
N ARG A 168 6.25 -7.32 11.13
CA ARG A 168 5.77 -8.07 12.30
C ARG A 168 5.03 -7.16 13.29
N CYS A 169 5.59 -6.01 13.61
CA CYS A 169 4.97 -5.02 14.49
C CYS A 169 3.65 -4.47 13.92
N MET A 170 3.58 -4.19 12.61
CA MET A 170 2.33 -3.81 11.96
C MET A 170 1.27 -4.92 11.99
N LYS A 171 1.68 -6.19 11.90
CA LYS A 171 0.74 -7.31 12.01
C LYS A 171 0.20 -7.43 13.44
N SER A 172 1.06 -7.24 14.45
CA SER A 172 0.64 -7.20 15.86
C SER A 172 -0.33 -6.05 16.12
N LEU A 173 -0.02 -4.84 15.66
CA LEU A 173 -0.88 -3.68 15.79
C LEU A 173 -2.27 -3.92 15.18
N ARG A 174 -2.33 -4.48 13.97
CA ARG A 174 -3.63 -4.82 13.34
C ARG A 174 -4.41 -5.85 14.15
N ASN A 175 -3.75 -6.86 14.71
CA ASN A 175 -4.43 -7.86 15.54
C ASN A 175 -4.96 -7.24 16.85
N THR A 176 -4.20 -6.35 17.48
CA THR A 176 -4.65 -5.62 18.68
C THR A 176 -5.82 -4.68 18.36
N MET A 177 -5.76 -3.95 17.23
CA MET A 177 -6.88 -3.10 16.80
C MET A 177 -8.13 -3.93 16.51
N LEU A 178 -8.01 -5.07 15.82
CA LEU A 178 -9.13 -5.97 15.57
C LEU A 178 -9.74 -6.52 16.87
N TYR A 179 -8.91 -6.84 17.86
CA TYR A 179 -9.39 -7.29 19.17
C TYR A 179 -10.12 -6.19 19.95
N LEU A 180 -9.65 -4.94 19.86
CA LEU A 180 -10.30 -3.80 20.52
C LEU A 180 -11.62 -3.40 19.86
N LEU A 181 -11.74 -3.51 18.53
CA LEU A 181 -12.96 -3.20 17.78
C LEU A 181 -14.06 -4.27 17.93
N ASN A 182 -13.69 -5.50 18.31
CA ASN A 182 -14.63 -6.61 18.52
C ASN A 182 -15.02 -6.79 20.02
N ARG A 183 -14.66 -5.85 20.89
CA ARG A 183 -14.96 -5.88 22.33
C ARG A 183 -16.21 -5.09 22.73
N ASP A 184 -16.87 -4.46 21.75
CA ASP A 184 -18.08 -3.65 21.92
C ASP A 184 -19.38 -4.39 21.50
N GLU A 185 -19.38 -5.74 21.47
CA GLU A 185 -20.59 -6.59 21.37
C GLU A 185 -20.87 -7.36 22.67
#